data_AF-V5I990-F1
#
_entry.id   AF-V5I990-F1
#
_cell.length_a   1.000
_cell.length_b   1.000
_cell.length_c   1.000
_cell.angle_alpha   90.00
_cell.angle_beta   90.00
_cell.angle_gamma   90.00
#
_symmetry.space_group_name_H-M   'P 1'
#
loop_
_entity.id
_entity.type
_entity.pdbx_description
1 polymer ?
#
loop_
_entity_poly.entity_id
_entity_poly.type
_entity_poly.pdbx_seq_one_letter_code
_entity_poly.pdbx_strand_id
1 'polypeptide(L)'
;MESNSDSEFENVPYEISNAAAAATAQLLPEKSKSRYENVYDLFTRWMDMKKCKTITEDVILAYLAQKSETVKSSTLWSMYSMLKSTILVKKNVNIATFPKVIAFLKRKNVGYKAKKSEVFSSEQINKFIREADNETYLMLKVILTKYYDCRI
;
A
#
# COMPACT_ATOMS: atom_id res chain seq x y z
N MET A 1 -34.95 12.21 42.71
CA MET A 1 -34.25 12.83 41.58
C MET A 1 -33.60 11.69 40.83
N GLU A 2 -34.25 11.22 39.76
CA GLU A 2 -33.74 10.14 38.92
C GLU A 2 -32.46 10.54 38.20
N SER A 3 -31.47 9.66 38.30
CA SER A 3 -30.27 9.62 37.47
C SER A 3 -30.62 8.85 36.20
N ASN A 4 -30.86 9.55 35.08
CA ASN A 4 -31.06 8.89 33.79
C ASN A 4 -29.70 8.79 33.06
N SER A 5 -29.05 7.64 33.16
CA SER A 5 -27.87 7.29 32.38
C SER A 5 -28.29 6.58 31.10
N ASP A 6 -28.70 7.35 30.10
CA ASP A 6 -28.87 6.84 28.73
C ASP A 6 -27.50 6.78 28.05
N SER A 7 -26.80 5.66 28.25
CA SER A 7 -25.81 5.19 27.29
C SER A 7 -26.34 3.90 26.68
N GLU A 8 -27.18 4.04 25.66
CA GLU A 8 -27.58 2.96 24.76
C GLU A 8 -26.32 2.44 24.03
N PHE A 9 -25.65 1.46 24.63
CA PHE A 9 -24.66 0.66 23.92
C PHE A 9 -25.41 -0.28 23.00
N GLU A 10 -25.26 -0.08 21.69
CA GLU A 10 -25.73 -0.98 20.63
C GLU A 10 -25.33 -2.42 20.95
N ASN A 11 -26.29 -3.23 21.38
CA ASN A 11 -26.07 -4.63 21.74
C ASN A 11 -26.10 -5.50 20.48
N VAL A 12 -25.05 -5.40 19.66
CA VAL A 12 -24.89 -6.26 18.49
C VAL A 12 -24.62 -7.70 18.97
N PRO A 13 -25.41 -8.70 18.54
CA PRO A 13 -25.21 -10.09 18.95
C PRO A 13 -23.78 -10.59 18.67
N TYR A 14 -23.24 -11.42 19.56
CA TYR A 14 -21.86 -11.93 19.47
C TYR A 14 -21.56 -12.61 18.13
N GLU A 15 -22.51 -13.39 17.60
CA GLU A 15 -22.36 -14.06 16.31
C GLU A 15 -22.13 -13.07 15.16
N ILE A 16 -22.87 -11.95 15.16
CA ILE A 16 -22.74 -10.88 14.16
C ILE A 16 -21.40 -10.16 14.32
N SER A 17 -21.00 -9.86 15.56
CA SER A 17 -19.70 -9.23 15.86
C SER A 17 -18.51 -10.11 15.43
N ASN A 18 -18.58 -11.42 15.71
CA ASN A 18 -17.54 -12.39 15.32
C ASN A 18 -17.48 -12.57 13.79
N ALA A 19 -18.62 -12.65 13.12
CA ALA A 19 -18.68 -12.70 11.65
C ALA A 19 -18.09 -11.43 11.01
N ALA A 20 -18.41 -10.25 11.57
CA ALA A 20 -17.85 -8.98 11.13
C ALA A 20 -16.33 -8.89 11.37
N ALA A 21 -15.83 -9.38 12.51
CA ALA A 21 -14.40 -9.42 12.80
C ALA A 21 -13.64 -10.35 11.84
N ALA A 22 -14.20 -11.53 11.53
CA ALA A 22 -13.65 -12.46 10.56
C ALA A 22 -13.58 -11.86 9.15
N ALA A 23 -14.65 -11.18 8.71
CA ALA A 23 -14.66 -10.46 7.43
C ALA A 23 -13.65 -9.30 7.43
N THR A 24 -13.53 -8.58 8.53
CA THR A 24 -12.59 -7.45 8.68
C THR A 24 -11.14 -7.89 8.58
N ALA A 25 -10.80 -9.06 9.12
CA ALA A 25 -9.45 -9.64 9.03
C ALA A 25 -9.02 -9.94 7.58
N GLN A 26 -9.98 -10.15 6.67
CA GLN A 26 -9.75 -10.42 5.25
C GLN A 26 -9.72 -9.16 4.38
N LEU A 27 -10.00 -7.97 4.94
CA LEU A 27 -10.00 -6.71 4.17
C LEU A 27 -8.61 -6.27 3.71
N LEU A 28 -7.54 -6.72 4.39
CA LEU A 28 -6.17 -6.48 3.95
C LEU A 28 -5.70 -7.58 2.99
N PRO A 29 -4.97 -7.25 1.91
CA PRO A 29 -4.59 -8.27 0.93
C PRO A 29 -3.61 -9.27 1.55
N GLU A 30 -3.97 -10.55 1.56
CA GLU A 30 -3.28 -11.63 2.27
C GLU A 30 -1.77 -11.70 1.95
N LYS A 31 -1.41 -11.70 0.66
CA LYS A 31 -0.01 -11.75 0.20
C LYS A 31 0.84 -10.55 0.64
N SER A 32 0.21 -9.40 0.91
CA SER A 32 0.91 -8.15 1.22
C SER A 32 0.60 -7.59 2.59
N LYS A 33 -0.13 -8.34 3.44
CA LYS A 33 -0.59 -7.90 4.75
C LYS A 33 0.55 -7.37 5.63
N SER A 34 1.66 -8.10 5.68
CA SER A 34 2.88 -7.68 6.41
C SER A 34 3.37 -6.29 5.97
N ARG A 35 3.29 -5.95 4.68
CA ARG A 35 3.71 -4.63 4.18
C ARG A 35 2.78 -3.51 4.69
N TYR A 36 1.47 -3.77 4.72
CA TYR A 36 0.49 -2.82 5.24
C TYR A 36 0.69 -2.59 6.75
N GLU A 37 0.89 -3.67 7.50
CA GLU A 37 1.16 -3.61 8.94
C GLU A 37 2.45 -2.84 9.24
N ASN A 38 3.54 -3.14 8.53
CA ASN A 38 4.81 -2.42 8.70
C ASN A 38 4.66 -0.90 8.48
N VAL A 39 3.89 -0.48 7.48
CA VAL A 39 3.65 0.96 7.21
C VAL A 39 2.84 1.60 8.33
N TYR A 40 1.83 0.90 8.85
CA TYR A 40 1.04 1.34 9.99
C TYR A 40 1.88 1.43 11.28
N ASP A 41 2.76 0.48 11.52
CA ASP A 41 3.64 0.46 12.70
C ASP A 41 4.65 1.62 12.65
N LEU A 42 5.22 1.88 11.48
CA LEU A 42 6.09 3.05 11.27
C LEU A 42 5.35 4.37 11.54
N PHE A 43 4.08 4.46 11.13
CA PHE A 43 3.24 5.61 11.42
C PHE A 43 2.91 5.74 12.90
N THR A 44 2.57 4.63 13.57
CA THR A 44 2.26 4.62 15.01
C THR A 44 3.47 5.06 15.83
N ARG A 45 4.66 4.52 15.54
CA ARG A 45 5.92 4.97 16.17
C ARG A 45 6.18 6.46 15.94
N TRP A 46 5.86 6.97 14.75
CA TRP A 46 5.99 8.40 14.46
C TRP A 46 5.01 9.25 15.28
N MET A 47 3.76 8.80 15.45
CA MET A 47 2.79 9.46 16.32
C MET A 47 3.26 9.46 17.78
N ASP A 48 3.81 8.35 18.28
CA ASP A 48 4.34 8.23 19.64
C ASP A 48 5.49 9.22 19.86
N MET A 49 6.43 9.31 18.90
CA MET A 49 7.53 10.29 18.95
C MET A 49 7.03 11.74 18.96
N LYS A 50 5.95 12.04 18.23
CA LYS A 50 5.34 13.38 18.16
C LYS A 50 4.29 13.62 19.25
N LYS A 51 4.04 12.64 20.13
CA LYS A 51 3.04 12.67 21.21
C LYS A 51 1.61 12.94 20.70
N CYS A 52 1.30 12.50 19.47
CA CYS A 52 -0.03 12.63 18.89
C CYS A 52 -0.92 11.49 19.40
N LYS A 53 -2.06 11.83 20.01
CA LYS A 53 -3.01 10.83 20.56
C LYS A 53 -4.14 10.46 19.59
N THR A 54 -4.42 11.32 18.61
CA THR A 54 -5.56 11.18 17.69
C THR A 54 -5.11 11.28 16.24
N ILE A 55 -5.77 10.53 15.37
CA ILE A 55 -5.55 10.58 13.92
C ILE A 55 -6.45 11.68 13.36
N THR A 56 -5.86 12.84 13.05
CA THR A 56 -6.53 13.97 12.40
C THR A 56 -5.95 14.22 11.02
N GLU A 57 -6.63 15.06 10.22
CA GLU A 57 -6.13 15.48 8.91
C GLU A 57 -4.73 16.09 8.99
N ASP A 58 -4.48 16.95 9.99
CA ASP A 58 -3.18 17.62 10.17
C ASP A 58 -2.06 16.64 10.51
N VAL A 59 -2.34 15.61 11.33
CA VAL A 59 -1.38 14.57 11.70
C VAL A 59 -0.97 13.76 10.46
N ILE A 60 -1.94 13.34 9.64
CA ILE A 60 -1.67 12.60 8.40
C ILE A 60 -0.93 13.48 7.40
N LEU A 61 -1.33 14.74 7.25
CA LEU A 61 -0.69 15.69 6.35
C LEU A 61 0.77 15.95 6.76
N ALA A 62 1.04 16.17 8.04
CA ALA A 62 2.39 16.39 8.55
C ALA A 62 3.29 15.16 8.36
N TYR A 63 2.77 13.95 8.61
CA TYR A 63 3.50 12.71 8.37
C TYR A 63 3.87 12.55 6.89
N LEU A 64 2.89 12.72 5.99
CA LEU A 64 3.11 12.60 4.55
C LEU A 64 4.01 13.72 4.01
N ALA A 65 3.96 14.92 4.58
CA ALA A 65 4.87 16.00 4.24
C ALA A 65 6.33 15.63 4.53
N GLN A 66 6.63 15.14 5.74
CA GLN A 66 7.97 14.67 6.10
C GLN A 66 8.42 13.50 5.22
N LYS A 67 7.53 12.53 4.95
CA LYS A 67 7.88 11.42 4.06
C LYS A 67 8.13 11.87 2.63
N SER A 68 7.42 12.88 2.14
CA SER A 68 7.58 13.39 0.76
C SER A 68 8.96 13.94 0.44
N GLU A 69 9.76 14.28 1.46
CA GLU A 69 11.14 14.75 1.29
C GLU A 69 12.11 13.59 1.04
N THR A 70 11.75 12.37 1.46
CA THR A 70 12.63 11.20 1.40
C THR A 70 12.21 10.18 0.34
N VAL A 71 10.92 10.14 -0.03
CA VAL A 71 10.37 9.13 -0.94
C VAL A 71 9.79 9.76 -2.20
N LYS A 72 9.82 9.01 -3.31
CA LYS A 72 9.19 9.40 -4.58
C LYS A 72 7.67 9.49 -4.44
N SER A 73 7.04 10.34 -5.24
CA SER A 73 5.58 10.57 -5.24
C SER A 73 4.77 9.28 -5.38
N SER A 74 5.17 8.34 -6.25
CA SER A 74 4.51 7.04 -6.40
C SER A 74 4.57 6.18 -5.12
N THR A 75 5.70 6.22 -4.42
CA THR A 75 5.89 5.52 -3.15
C THR A 75 5.06 6.18 -2.06
N LEU A 76 5.01 7.51 -2.03
CA LEU A 76 4.19 8.28 -1.09
C LEU A 76 2.70 7.96 -1.24
N TRP A 77 2.20 7.92 -2.48
CA TRP A 77 0.84 7.46 -2.78
C TRP A 77 0.59 6.03 -2.33
N SER A 78 1.55 5.13 -2.54
CA SER A 78 1.44 3.75 -2.06
C SER A 78 1.37 3.68 -0.54
N MET A 79 2.20 4.46 0.17
CA MET A 79 2.19 4.57 1.63
C MET A 79 0.85 5.11 2.14
N TYR A 80 0.33 6.16 1.51
CA TYR A 80 -0.99 6.69 1.83
C TYR A 80 -2.09 5.64 1.64
N SER A 81 -2.11 4.92 0.52
CA SER A 81 -3.11 3.86 0.28
C SER A 81 -3.03 2.74 1.32
N MET A 82 -1.81 2.34 1.73
CA MET A 82 -1.63 1.35 2.79
C MET A 82 -2.13 1.86 4.15
N LEU A 83 -1.82 3.12 4.50
CA LEU A 83 -2.35 3.75 5.71
C LEU A 83 -3.86 3.88 5.68
N LYS A 84 -4.45 4.27 4.55
CA LYS A 84 -5.89 4.40 4.38
C LYS A 84 -6.61 3.08 4.71
N SER A 85 -6.16 1.97 4.13
CA SER A 85 -6.79 0.67 4.38
C SER A 85 -6.57 0.21 5.82
N THR A 86 -5.35 0.34 6.35
CA THR A 86 -5.04 -0.13 7.71
C THR A 86 -5.72 0.68 8.81
N ILE A 87 -5.77 2.00 8.69
CA ILE A 87 -6.41 2.89 9.67
C ILE A 87 -7.93 2.67 9.67
N LEU A 88 -8.53 2.48 8.48
CA LEU A 88 -9.94 2.13 8.38
C LEU A 88 -10.24 0.81 9.10
N VAL A 89 -9.44 -0.23 8.85
CA VAL A 89 -9.62 -1.56 9.47
C VAL A 89 -9.36 -1.55 10.98
N LYS A 90 -8.31 -0.87 11.46
CA LYS A 90 -7.87 -0.94 12.87
C LYS A 90 -8.50 0.10 13.79
N LYS A 91 -8.86 1.27 13.26
CA LYS A 91 -9.34 2.42 14.05
C LYS A 91 -10.70 2.95 13.58
N ASN A 92 -11.25 2.38 12.50
CA ASN A 92 -12.50 2.84 11.88
C ASN A 92 -12.48 4.33 11.51
N VAL A 93 -11.31 4.88 11.18
CA VAL A 93 -11.14 6.27 10.74
C VAL A 93 -10.94 6.29 9.22
N ASN A 94 -11.85 6.93 8.51
CA ASN A 94 -11.74 7.07 7.06
C ASN A 94 -10.92 8.30 6.68
N ILE A 95 -9.60 8.15 6.51
CA ILE A 95 -8.72 9.25 6.11
C ILE A 95 -8.93 9.72 4.66
N ALA A 96 -9.77 9.04 3.86
CA ALA A 96 -10.08 9.48 2.51
C ALA A 96 -10.97 10.73 2.48
N THR A 97 -11.60 11.06 3.60
CA THR A 97 -12.40 12.28 3.76
C THR A 97 -11.55 13.52 4.03
N PHE A 98 -10.21 13.40 4.03
CA PHE A 98 -9.27 14.49 4.28
C PHE A 98 -8.85 15.18 2.96
N PRO A 99 -9.53 16.26 2.53
CA PRO A 99 -9.29 16.88 1.23
C PRO A 99 -7.90 17.50 1.13
N LYS A 100 -7.33 18.04 2.22
CA LYS A 100 -6.00 18.68 2.21
C LYS A 100 -4.92 17.65 1.93
N VAL A 101 -5.05 16.45 2.51
CA VAL A 101 -4.14 15.32 2.26
C VAL A 101 -4.18 14.90 0.80
N ILE A 102 -5.37 14.74 0.23
CA ILE A 102 -5.53 14.39 -1.19
C ILE A 102 -4.95 15.48 -2.10
N ALA A 103 -5.24 16.75 -1.83
CA ALA A 103 -4.73 17.88 -2.60
C ALA A 103 -3.19 17.93 -2.55
N PHE A 104 -2.60 17.71 -1.37
CA PHE A 104 -1.15 17.64 -1.19
C PHE A 104 -0.52 16.51 -2.03
N LEU A 105 -1.07 15.29 -1.95
CA LEU A 105 -0.59 14.14 -2.71
C LEU A 105 -0.71 14.34 -4.22
N LYS A 106 -1.80 14.95 -4.69
CA LYS A 106 -2.00 15.30 -6.11
C LYS A 106 -0.93 16.29 -6.57
N ARG A 107 -0.70 17.37 -5.81
CA ARG A 107 0.32 18.38 -6.12
C ARG A 107 1.73 17.80 -6.16
N LYS A 108 2.07 16.90 -5.24
CA LYS A 108 3.37 16.20 -5.22
C LYS A 108 3.55 15.22 -6.39
N ASN A 109 2.48 14.79 -7.03
CA ASN A 109 2.54 13.87 -8.17
C ASN A 109 2.59 14.57 -9.54
N VAL A 110 2.42 15.90 -9.57
CA VAL A 110 2.49 16.66 -10.82
C VAL A 110 3.86 16.48 -11.46
N GLY A 111 3.89 16.07 -12.73
CA GLY A 111 5.11 15.83 -13.48
C GLY A 111 5.77 14.46 -13.24
N TYR A 112 5.17 13.57 -12.44
CA TYR A 112 5.68 12.21 -12.28
C TYR A 112 5.65 11.46 -13.62
N LYS A 113 6.83 11.02 -14.07
CA LYS A 113 6.98 10.08 -15.18
C LYS A 113 7.37 8.71 -14.64
N ALA A 114 6.57 7.70 -14.93
CA ALA A 114 6.88 6.33 -14.52
C ALA A 114 8.17 5.87 -15.22
N LYS A 115 9.16 5.43 -14.44
CA LYS A 115 10.33 4.72 -14.98
C LYS A 115 9.87 3.33 -15.39
N LYS A 116 9.85 3.06 -16.69
CA LYS A 116 9.66 1.71 -17.21
C LYS A 116 11.03 1.02 -17.29
N SER A 117 11.05 -0.28 -17.08
CA SER A 117 12.24 -1.09 -17.39
C SER A 117 12.49 -1.05 -18.90
N GLU A 118 13.76 -1.01 -19.28
CA GLU A 118 14.12 -1.19 -20.69
C GLU A 118 13.68 -2.59 -21.12
N VAL A 119 13.11 -2.66 -22.31
CA VAL A 119 12.73 -3.92 -22.95
C VAL A 119 13.84 -4.31 -23.91
N PHE A 120 14.25 -5.57 -23.88
CA PHE A 120 15.24 -6.08 -24.82
C PHE A 120 14.67 -6.06 -26.24
N SER A 121 15.49 -5.59 -27.18
CA SER A 121 15.23 -5.71 -28.61
C SER A 121 15.42 -7.16 -29.08
N SER A 122 14.81 -7.48 -30.23
CA SER A 122 14.97 -8.80 -30.87
C SER A 122 16.44 -9.13 -31.14
N GLU A 123 17.25 -8.14 -31.50
CA GLU A 123 18.69 -8.30 -31.73
C GLU A 123 19.43 -8.66 -30.44
N GLN A 124 19.13 -7.98 -29.33
CA GLN A 124 19.73 -8.27 -28.03
C GLN A 124 19.36 -9.67 -27.52
N ILE A 125 18.11 -10.10 -27.75
CA ILE A 125 17.65 -11.44 -27.38
C ILE A 125 18.34 -12.50 -28.25
N ASN A 126 18.41 -12.28 -29.57
CA ASN A 126 19.10 -13.20 -30.47
C ASN A 126 20.60 -13.31 -30.17
N LYS A 127 21.23 -12.19 -29.82
CA LYS A 127 22.62 -12.17 -29.35
C LYS A 127 22.78 -13.03 -28.09
N PHE A 128 21.90 -12.87 -27.10
CA PHE A 128 21.91 -13.67 -25.88
C PHE A 128 21.72 -15.18 -26.17
N ILE A 129 20.76 -15.55 -27.03
CA ILE A 129 20.50 -16.95 -27.39
C ILE A 129 21.72 -17.59 -28.05
N ARG A 130 22.43 -16.86 -28.92
CA ARG A 130 23.58 -17.38 -29.68
C ARG A 130 24.86 -17.42 -28.86
N GLU A 131 25.16 -16.35 -28.12
CA GLU A 131 26.49 -16.11 -27.56
C GLU A 131 26.61 -16.46 -26.07
N ALA A 132 25.50 -16.48 -25.30
CA ALA A 132 25.59 -16.80 -23.88
C ALA A 132 25.96 -18.28 -23.66
N ASP A 133 26.62 -18.60 -22.55
CA ASP A 133 26.98 -19.97 -22.24
C ASP A 133 25.75 -20.87 -21.96
N ASN A 134 25.79 -22.12 -22.39
CA ASN A 134 24.67 -23.06 -22.20
C ASN A 134 24.68 -23.70 -20.81
N GLU A 135 25.84 -23.94 -20.19
CA GLU A 135 25.88 -24.55 -18.86
C GLU A 135 25.12 -23.69 -17.83
N THR A 136 25.22 -22.37 -17.97
CA THR A 136 24.55 -21.42 -17.08
C THR A 136 23.15 -21.01 -17.56
N TYR A 137 22.94 -20.82 -18.87
CA TYR A 137 21.73 -20.16 -19.38
C TYR A 137 20.83 -21.02 -20.28
N LEU A 138 21.09 -22.33 -20.44
CA LEU A 138 20.31 -23.20 -21.32
C LEU A 138 18.80 -23.14 -21.03
N MET A 139 18.40 -23.20 -19.76
CA MET A 139 16.98 -23.15 -19.40
C MET A 139 16.32 -21.81 -19.80
N LEU A 140 17.01 -20.69 -19.57
CA LEU A 140 16.53 -19.35 -19.94
C LEU A 140 16.41 -19.20 -21.45
N LYS A 141 17.37 -19.73 -22.22
CA LYS A 141 17.31 -19.73 -23.69
C LYS A 141 16.12 -20.52 -24.21
N VAL A 142 15.89 -21.73 -23.68
CA VAL A 142 14.76 -22.58 -24.10
C VAL A 142 13.42 -21.89 -23.82
N ILE A 143 13.25 -21.28 -22.64
CA ILE A 143 12.03 -20.54 -22.29
C ILE A 143 11.82 -19.36 -23.24
N LEU A 144 12.87 -18.56 -23.50
CA LEU A 144 12.79 -17.41 -24.40
C LEU A 144 12.38 -17.86 -25.80
N THR A 145 13.04 -18.86 -26.38
CA THR A 145 12.70 -19.36 -27.72
C THR A 145 11.25 -19.85 -27.79
N LYS A 146 10.80 -20.65 -26.81
CA LYS A 146 9.42 -21.18 -26.80
C LYS A 146 8.36 -20.09 -26.61
N TYR A 147 8.64 -19.05 -25.84
CA TYR A 147 7.70 -17.95 -25.63
C TYR A 147 7.52 -17.08 -26.89
N TYR A 148 8.56 -16.93 -27.72
CA TYR A 148 8.49 -16.21 -28.99
C TYR A 148 7.78 -17.03 -30.10
N ASP A 149 7.99 -18.35 -30.16
CA ASP A 149 7.31 -19.23 -31.13
C ASP A 149 5.79 -19.36 -30.87
N CYS A 150 5.34 -19.24 -29.63
CA CYS A 150 3.92 -19.39 -29.27
C CYS A 150 3.07 -18.11 -29.50
N ARG A 151 3.68 -17.03 -30.02
CA ARG A 151 3.05 -15.72 -30.18
C ARG A 151 2.92 -15.26 -31.64
N ILE A 152 3.19 -16.17 -32.58
CA ILE A 152 2.92 -16.08 -34.03
C ILE A 152 1.76 -17.02 -34.34
#